data_AF-A0A0K9PCZ3-F1
#
_entry.id   AF-A0A0K9PCZ3-F1
#
_cell.length_a   1.000
_cell.length_b   1.000
_cell.length_c   1.000
_cell.angle_alpha   90.00
_cell.angle_beta   90.00
_cell.angle_gamma   90.00
#
_symmetry.space_group_name_H-M   'P 1'
#
loop_
_entity.id
_entity.type
_entity.pdbx_description
1 polymer ?
#
loop_
_entity_poly.entity_id
_entity_poly.type
_entity_poly.pdbx_seq_one_letter_code
_entity_poly.pdbx_strand_id
1 'polypeptide(L)'
;MERTLLPFQSFSLTTTVFVSTRNSFPREKRMVHKTKPQNLNLDVSPHRAVSAVRLMRIEQGGAFAGLLNGKVENSGDREMGYVERSLGFRTRKLSDKDIRLVTDIVGGAVRWRRYLDHLIMTLCDEEKIFRGMEPLLLQILRMGFYEIIKLGMPSYAVVNE
;
A
#
# COMPACT_ATOMS: atom_id res chain seq x y z
N MET A 1 47.56 -34.64 -42.83
CA MET A 1 46.90 -33.83 -41.79
C MET A 1 45.93 -32.89 -42.48
N GLU A 2 44.66 -33.11 -42.19
CA GLU A 2 43.47 -32.51 -42.80
C GLU A 2 43.39 -31.00 -42.61
N ARG A 3 42.88 -30.29 -43.65
CA ARG A 3 41.96 -29.15 -43.49
C ARG A 3 40.97 -29.14 -44.66
N THR A 4 39.84 -29.78 -44.44
CA THR A 4 38.58 -29.57 -45.15
C THR A 4 37.89 -28.32 -44.61
N LEU A 5 37.27 -27.55 -45.50
CA LEU A 5 35.89 -27.01 -45.43
C LEU A 5 35.74 -25.74 -46.30
N LEU A 6 35.38 -26.04 -47.55
CA LEU A 6 34.30 -25.51 -48.39
C LEU A 6 33.66 -24.11 -48.20
N PRO A 7 33.06 -23.58 -49.29
CA PRO A 7 32.76 -22.16 -49.47
C PRO A 7 31.25 -21.86 -49.64
N PHE A 8 30.94 -20.61 -50.03
CA PHE A 8 29.71 -20.17 -50.73
C PHE A 8 28.37 -20.23 -49.96
N GLN A 9 27.69 -19.09 -49.82
CA GLN A 9 26.62 -18.62 -50.74
C GLN A 9 25.61 -17.72 -50.00
N SER A 10 25.30 -16.58 -50.62
CA SER A 10 24.20 -15.69 -50.27
C SER A 10 22.84 -16.33 -50.57
N PHE A 11 21.88 -16.22 -49.64
CA PHE A 11 20.46 -16.44 -49.91
C PHE A 11 19.60 -15.37 -49.21
N SER A 12 18.73 -14.76 -50.01
CA SER A 12 17.61 -13.91 -49.60
C SER A 12 16.43 -14.79 -49.15
N LEU A 13 15.64 -14.32 -48.18
CA LEU A 13 14.19 -14.08 -48.33
C LEU A 13 13.53 -13.79 -46.98
N THR A 14 12.78 -12.68 -46.96
CA THR A 14 11.48 -12.41 -46.30
C THR A 14 11.06 -13.28 -45.11
N THR A 15 10.64 -12.64 -44.02
CA THR A 15 9.29 -12.84 -43.42
C THR A 15 9.00 -11.78 -42.34
N THR A 16 8.01 -10.97 -42.67
CA THR A 16 7.05 -10.21 -41.85
C THR A 16 6.64 -10.92 -40.56
N VAL A 17 6.67 -10.27 -39.39
CA VAL A 17 5.46 -10.15 -38.54
C VAL A 17 5.56 -9.00 -37.53
N PHE A 18 4.69 -8.03 -37.73
CA PHE A 18 4.27 -7.04 -36.75
C PHE A 18 3.35 -7.76 -35.75
N VAL A 19 3.82 -8.09 -34.54
CA VAL A 19 2.94 -8.65 -33.50
C VAL A 19 2.38 -7.53 -32.64
N SER A 20 1.21 -7.08 -33.10
CA SER A 20 0.20 -6.41 -32.30
C SER A 20 -0.33 -7.39 -31.25
N THR A 21 0.08 -7.26 -29.99
CA THR A 21 -0.66 -7.86 -28.87
C THR A 21 -1.57 -6.79 -28.27
N ARG A 22 -2.76 -6.67 -28.86
CA ARG A 22 -3.92 -6.09 -28.20
C ARG A 22 -4.17 -6.92 -26.94
N ASN A 23 -3.85 -6.38 -25.77
CA ASN A 23 -4.43 -6.92 -24.54
C ASN A 23 -5.89 -6.47 -24.48
N SER A 24 -6.75 -7.23 -25.15
CA SER A 24 -8.19 -7.15 -25.03
C SER A 24 -8.59 -7.65 -23.65
N PHE A 25 -8.74 -6.73 -22.69
CA PHE A 25 -9.45 -7.03 -21.45
C PHE A 25 -10.92 -7.31 -21.79
N PRO A 26 -11.47 -8.48 -21.44
CA PRO A 26 -12.86 -8.79 -21.73
C PRO A 26 -13.77 -7.83 -20.95
N ARG A 27 -14.68 -7.18 -21.69
CA ARG A 27 -15.75 -6.33 -21.17
C ARG A 27 -16.85 -7.23 -20.60
N GLU A 28 -16.65 -7.73 -19.39
CA GLU A 28 -17.59 -8.62 -18.70
C GLU A 28 -18.53 -7.81 -17.77
N LYS A 29 -19.79 -7.73 -18.21
CA LYS A 29 -21.07 -7.70 -17.45
C LYS A 29 -21.22 -6.73 -16.27
N ARG A 30 -22.18 -5.80 -16.43
CA ARG A 30 -22.86 -5.10 -15.34
C ARG A 30 -23.44 -6.13 -14.36
N MET A 31 -22.77 -6.35 -13.24
CA MET A 31 -23.34 -7.06 -12.11
C MET A 31 -24.16 -6.07 -11.28
N VAL A 32 -25.45 -6.35 -11.17
CA VAL A 32 -26.36 -5.76 -10.19
C VAL A 32 -25.70 -5.89 -8.81
N HIS A 33 -25.34 -4.76 -8.20
CA HIS A 33 -24.84 -4.75 -6.84
C HIS A 33 -25.97 -5.16 -5.90
N LYS A 34 -26.06 -6.46 -5.59
CA LYS A 34 -26.67 -6.94 -4.35
C LYS A 34 -25.91 -6.25 -3.22
N THR A 35 -26.53 -5.23 -2.61
CA THR A 35 -26.01 -4.52 -1.45
C THR A 35 -25.92 -5.53 -0.30
N LYS A 36 -24.77 -6.21 -0.19
CA LYS A 36 -24.39 -6.92 1.03
C LYS A 36 -24.42 -5.89 2.16
N PRO A 37 -24.86 -6.27 3.38
CA PRO A 37 -24.80 -5.36 4.52
C PRO A 37 -23.37 -4.83 4.59
N GLN A 38 -23.24 -3.51 4.43
CA GLN A 38 -21.94 -2.87 4.38
C GLN A 38 -21.36 -3.04 5.78
N ASN A 39 -20.31 -3.87 5.94
CA ASN A 39 -19.51 -3.97 7.17
C ASN A 39 -18.74 -2.66 7.36
N LEU A 40 -19.48 -1.59 7.65
CA LEU A 40 -18.96 -0.28 7.97
C LEU A 40 -18.61 -0.29 9.45
N ASN A 41 -17.32 -0.32 9.73
CA ASN A 41 -16.83 -0.05 11.07
C ASN A 41 -16.81 1.48 11.26
N LEU A 42 -17.63 1.98 12.18
CA LEU A 42 -17.73 3.40 12.49
C LEU A 42 -16.82 3.82 13.66
N ASP A 43 -16.26 2.85 14.38
CA ASP A 43 -15.39 3.08 15.52
C ASP A 43 -13.98 3.43 15.03
N VAL A 44 -13.55 2.80 13.93
CA VAL A 44 -12.23 3.07 13.32
C VAL A 44 -12.28 4.30 12.44
N SER A 45 -11.40 5.27 12.72
CA SER A 45 -11.30 6.46 11.89
C SER A 45 -10.75 6.13 10.48
N PRO A 46 -11.28 6.76 9.41
CA PRO A 46 -10.92 6.40 8.04
C PRO A 46 -9.46 6.72 7.70
N HIS A 47 -8.90 7.78 8.28
CA HIS A 47 -7.50 8.15 8.08
C HIS A 47 -6.55 7.15 8.74
N ARG A 48 -6.88 6.58 9.92
CA ARG A 48 -6.07 5.54 10.57
C ARG A 48 -6.01 4.28 9.73
N ALA A 49 -7.18 3.78 9.31
CA ALA A 49 -7.25 2.57 8.49
C ALA A 49 -6.45 2.71 7.19
N VAL A 50 -6.60 3.84 6.49
CA VAL A 50 -5.83 4.08 5.24
C VAL A 50 -4.34 4.26 5.51
N SER A 51 -3.96 4.95 6.59
CA SER A 51 -2.55 5.15 6.95
C SER A 51 -1.85 3.82 7.25
N ALA A 52 -2.48 2.96 8.06
CA ALA A 52 -1.97 1.62 8.37
C ALA A 52 -1.79 0.79 7.08
N VAL A 53 -2.80 0.75 6.21
CA VAL A 53 -2.75 0.00 4.95
C VAL A 53 -1.71 0.58 3.97
N ARG A 54 -1.51 1.91 3.95
CA ARG A 54 -0.44 2.52 3.15
C ARG A 54 0.95 2.15 3.67
N LEU A 55 1.16 2.19 4.98
CA LEU A 55 2.42 1.80 5.60
C LEU A 55 2.74 0.32 5.33
N MET A 56 1.75 -0.57 5.44
CA MET A 56 1.93 -1.99 5.07
C MET A 56 2.37 -2.16 3.61
N ARG A 57 1.74 -1.43 2.67
CA ARG A 57 2.11 -1.49 1.24
C ARG A 57 3.52 -0.97 0.98
N ILE A 58 3.93 0.07 1.69
CA ILE A 58 5.28 0.62 1.60
C ILE A 58 6.30 -0.41 2.10
N GLU A 59 6.02 -1.08 3.23
CA GLU A 59 6.94 -2.05 3.81
C GLU A 59 7.04 -3.34 3.00
N GLN A 60 5.91 -3.89 2.53
CA GLN A 60 5.89 -5.16 1.79
C GLN A 60 6.25 -5.02 0.31
N GLY A 61 5.94 -3.88 -0.32
CA GLY A 61 6.03 -3.72 -1.77
C GLY A 61 6.86 -2.52 -2.25
N GLY A 62 7.44 -1.72 -1.34
CA GLY A 62 8.17 -0.50 -1.71
C GLY A 62 7.30 0.54 -2.43
N ALA A 63 5.98 0.42 -2.32
CA ALA A 63 5.03 1.15 -3.16
C ALA A 63 4.77 2.57 -2.61
N PHE A 64 5.69 3.49 -2.85
CA PHE A 64 5.54 4.91 -2.48
C PHE A 64 4.58 5.69 -3.40
N ALA A 65 4.08 5.08 -4.48
CA ALA A 65 3.20 5.73 -5.45
C ALA A 65 1.92 6.32 -4.82
N GLY A 66 1.44 5.75 -3.71
CA GLY A 66 0.29 6.29 -2.96
C GLY A 66 0.55 7.65 -2.30
N LEU A 67 1.82 7.99 -2.02
CA LEU A 67 2.23 9.29 -1.46
C LEU A 67 2.36 10.38 -2.54
N LEU A 68 2.65 9.99 -3.79
CA LEU A 68 2.89 10.92 -4.90
C LEU A 68 1.63 11.28 -5.68
N ASN A 69 0.55 10.51 -5.54
CA ASN A 69 -0.68 10.70 -6.31
C ASN A 69 -1.60 11.73 -5.66
N GLY A 70 -1.16 12.99 -5.65
CA GLY A 70 -1.98 14.13 -5.25
C GLY A 70 -3.06 14.41 -6.29
N LYS A 71 -4.33 14.20 -5.93
CA LYS A 71 -5.54 14.48 -6.74
C LYS A 71 -5.74 13.60 -7.98
N VAL A 72 -6.32 12.42 -7.76
CA VAL A 72 -7.16 11.78 -8.78
C VAL A 72 -8.59 11.79 -8.23
N GLU A 73 -9.58 12.19 -9.03
CA GLU A 73 -11.01 12.38 -8.67
C GLU A 73 -11.73 11.18 -8.03
N ASN A 74 -11.04 10.06 -7.76
CA ASN A 74 -11.60 8.88 -7.10
C ASN A 74 -10.61 8.27 -6.08
N SER A 75 -9.74 9.10 -5.48
CA SER A 75 -8.72 8.63 -4.53
C SER A 75 -9.36 7.91 -3.33
N GLY A 76 -10.39 8.49 -2.72
CA GLY A 76 -11.06 7.93 -1.55
C GLY A 76 -11.65 6.54 -1.78
N ASP A 77 -12.40 6.35 -2.86
CA ASP A 77 -13.06 5.06 -3.13
C ASP A 77 -12.05 3.95 -3.45
N ARG A 78 -10.94 4.30 -4.12
CA ARG A 78 -9.83 3.38 -4.35
C ARG A 78 -9.14 2.97 -3.05
N GLU A 79 -8.86 3.92 -2.16
CA GLU A 79 -8.25 3.64 -0.86
C GLU A 79 -9.16 2.74 0.01
N MET A 80 -10.47 3.00 0.01
CA MET A 80 -11.44 2.14 0.72
C MET A 80 -11.47 0.71 0.20
N GLY A 81 -11.31 0.53 -1.11
CA GLY A 81 -11.17 -0.81 -1.69
C GLY A 81 -9.90 -1.55 -1.22
N TYR A 82 -8.81 -0.83 -0.91
CA TYR A 82 -7.63 -1.45 -0.30
C TYR A 82 -7.88 -1.80 1.16
N VAL A 83 -8.50 -0.91 1.93
CA VAL A 83 -8.84 -1.17 3.33
C VAL A 83 -9.72 -2.41 3.47
N GLU A 84 -10.76 -2.54 2.64
CA GLU A 84 -11.63 -3.73 2.65
C GLU A 84 -10.88 -5.02 2.34
N ARG A 85 -9.97 -5.00 1.35
CA ARG A 85 -9.18 -6.19 0.99
C ARG A 85 -8.13 -6.55 2.03
N SER A 86 -7.55 -5.56 2.69
CA SER A 86 -6.43 -5.76 3.62
C SER A 86 -6.89 -6.02 5.05
N LEU A 87 -7.92 -5.34 5.53
CA LEU A 87 -8.40 -5.42 6.92
C LEU A 87 -9.73 -6.19 7.06
N GLY A 88 -10.43 -6.48 5.95
CA GLY A 88 -11.70 -7.23 5.96
C GLY A 88 -12.95 -6.40 6.29
N PHE A 89 -12.82 -5.09 6.49
CA PHE A 89 -13.92 -4.17 6.74
C PHE A 89 -13.75 -2.85 5.99
N ARG A 90 -14.83 -2.05 5.90
CA ARG A 90 -14.79 -0.69 5.36
C ARG A 90 -14.96 0.33 6.47
N THR A 91 -14.38 1.51 6.28
CA THR A 91 -14.64 2.69 7.11
C THR A 91 -15.53 3.68 6.36
N ARG A 92 -15.82 4.83 6.97
CA ARG A 92 -16.38 5.99 6.28
C ARG A 92 -15.46 6.42 5.11
N LYS A 93 -16.03 7.08 4.10
CA LYS A 93 -15.25 7.62 2.98
C LYS A 93 -14.29 8.72 3.46
N LEU A 94 -13.08 8.76 2.90
CA LEU A 94 -12.11 9.81 3.20
C LEU A 94 -12.59 11.17 2.72
N SER A 95 -12.52 12.17 3.58
CA SER A 95 -12.62 13.57 3.19
C SER A 95 -11.27 14.10 2.68
N ASP A 96 -11.28 15.25 1.99
CA ASP A 96 -10.03 15.90 1.54
C ASP A 96 -9.09 16.27 2.69
N LYS A 97 -9.64 16.57 3.87
CA LYS A 97 -8.86 16.84 5.08
C LYS A 97 -8.15 15.56 5.54
N ASP A 98 -8.87 14.44 5.55
CA ASP A 98 -8.31 13.13 5.91
C ASP A 98 -7.20 12.72 4.96
N ILE A 99 -7.33 13.00 3.65
CA ILE A 99 -6.29 12.67 2.67
C ILE A 99 -4.97 13.39 3.00
N ARG A 100 -5.03 14.66 3.41
CA ARG A 100 -3.84 15.42 3.84
C ARG A 100 -3.27 14.82 5.12
N LEU A 101 -4.11 14.57 6.11
CA LEU A 101 -3.69 13.97 7.38
C LEU A 101 -3.02 12.60 7.17
N VAL A 102 -3.58 11.73 6.33
CA VAL A 102 -2.98 10.44 5.95
C VAL A 102 -1.59 10.66 5.35
N THR A 103 -1.41 11.70 4.54
CA THR A 103 -0.12 11.98 3.90
C THR A 103 0.91 12.40 4.94
N ASP A 104 0.52 13.25 5.89
CA ASP A 104 1.39 13.71 6.98
C ASP A 104 1.77 12.57 7.92
N ILE A 105 0.80 11.73 8.30
CA ILE A 105 1.02 10.56 9.14
C ILE A 105 1.96 9.56 8.45
N VAL A 106 1.64 9.14 7.22
CA VAL A 106 2.43 8.14 6.50
C VAL A 106 3.83 8.68 6.17
N GLY A 107 3.91 9.91 5.66
CA GLY A 107 5.19 10.57 5.34
C GLY A 107 6.06 10.75 6.58
N GLY A 108 5.45 11.14 7.70
CA GLY A 108 6.10 11.26 8.99
C GLY A 108 6.60 9.93 9.55
N ALA A 109 5.74 8.92 9.60
CA ALA A 109 6.09 7.58 10.08
C ALA A 109 7.23 6.96 9.25
N VAL A 110 7.21 7.13 7.92
CA VAL A 110 8.30 6.69 7.03
C VAL A 110 9.59 7.48 7.31
N ARG A 111 9.51 8.81 7.41
CA ARG A 111 10.67 9.69 7.67
C ARG A 111 11.36 9.35 8.99
N TRP A 112 10.57 9.08 10.03
CA TRP A 112 11.07 8.81 11.39
C TRP A 112 11.18 7.31 11.70
N ARG A 113 11.04 6.41 10.70
CA ARG A 113 10.97 4.96 10.90
C ARG A 113 12.06 4.40 11.81
N ARG A 114 13.33 4.73 11.57
CA ARG A 114 14.46 4.23 12.38
C ARG A 114 14.35 4.64 13.85
N TYR A 115 13.89 5.87 14.11
CA TYR A 115 13.70 6.37 15.46
C TYR A 115 12.50 5.69 16.15
N LEU A 116 11.39 5.55 15.43
CA LEU A 116 10.19 4.86 15.92
C LEU A 116 10.46 3.39 16.22
N ASP A 117 11.17 2.69 15.34
CA ASP A 117 11.56 1.28 15.54
C ASP A 117 12.42 1.13 16.79
N HIS A 118 13.40 2.01 16.98
CA HIS A 118 14.22 2.00 18.19
C HIS A 118 13.37 2.20 19.45
N LEU A 119 12.42 3.16 19.44
CA LEU A 119 11.52 3.38 20.57
C LEU A 119 10.66 2.16 20.89
N ILE A 120 10.07 1.54 19.87
CA ILE A 120 9.26 0.33 20.05
C ILE A 120 10.14 -0.80 20.61
N MET A 121 11.34 -1.00 20.07
CA MET A 121 12.28 -2.02 20.57
C MET A 121 12.66 -1.78 22.03
N THR A 122 12.93 -0.53 22.43
CA THR A 122 13.27 -0.21 23.83
C THR A 122 12.12 -0.40 24.81
N LEU A 123 10.87 -0.41 24.34
CA LEU A 123 9.71 -0.59 25.19
C LEU A 123 9.23 -2.05 25.24
N CYS A 124 9.54 -2.84 24.21
CA CYS A 124 9.16 -4.25 24.16
C CYS A 124 10.15 -5.18 24.87
N ASP A 125 11.31 -4.67 25.35
CA ASP A 125 12.40 -5.37 26.07
C ASP A 125 12.88 -6.73 25.52
N GLU A 126 12.34 -7.15 24.37
CA GLU A 126 12.66 -8.40 23.70
C GLU A 126 12.68 -8.19 22.18
N GLU A 127 13.89 -8.19 21.60
CA GLU A 127 14.10 -8.10 20.15
C GLU A 127 13.32 -9.17 19.38
N LYS A 128 13.09 -10.33 19.99
CA LYS A 128 12.32 -11.44 19.43
C LYS A 128 10.84 -11.08 19.25
N ILE A 129 10.25 -10.35 20.19
CA ILE A 129 8.85 -9.89 20.11
C ILE A 129 8.71 -8.88 18.97
N PHE A 130 9.65 -7.93 18.86
CA PHE A 130 9.64 -6.96 17.77
C PHE A 130 9.74 -7.61 16.38
N ARG A 131 10.63 -8.61 16.22
CA ARG A 131 10.80 -9.33 14.95
C ARG A 131 9.64 -10.27 14.61
N GLY A 132 8.95 -10.80 15.62
CA GLY A 132 7.80 -11.71 15.46
C GLY A 132 6.45 -11.00 15.38
N MET A 133 6.41 -9.68 15.55
CA MET A 133 5.17 -8.91 15.60
C MET A 133 4.43 -8.94 14.26
N GLU A 134 3.10 -9.03 14.32
CA GLU A 134 2.27 -8.92 13.13
C GLU A 134 2.55 -7.60 12.39
N PRO A 135 2.74 -7.61 11.05
CA PRO A 135 3.07 -6.40 10.29
C PRO A 135 2.07 -5.25 10.48
N LEU A 136 0.77 -5.58 10.63
CA LEU A 136 -0.28 -4.60 10.88
C LEU A 136 -0.12 -3.95 12.26
N LEU A 137 0.09 -4.75 13.31
CA LEU A 137 0.33 -4.25 14.66
C LEU A 137 1.55 -3.34 14.72
N LEU A 138 2.63 -3.71 14.02
CA LEU A 138 3.82 -2.87 13.94
C LEU A 138 3.54 -1.51 13.28
N GLN A 139 2.68 -1.47 12.25
CA GLN A 139 2.29 -0.19 11.63
C GLN A 139 1.42 0.65 12.55
N ILE A 140 0.50 0.01 13.28
CA ILE A 140 -0.34 0.68 14.27
C ILE A 140 0.54 1.31 15.36
N LEU A 141 1.53 0.58 15.88
CA LEU A 141 2.48 1.11 16.85
C LEU A 141 3.30 2.26 16.28
N ARG A 142 3.93 2.09 15.10
CA ARG A 142 4.72 3.15 14.45
C ARG A 142 3.90 4.43 14.27
N MET A 143 2.64 4.29 13.84
CA MET A 143 1.73 5.40 13.69
C MET A 143 1.41 6.05 15.03
N GLY A 144 1.01 5.27 16.05
CA GLY A 144 0.66 5.80 17.36
C GLY A 144 1.83 6.53 18.05
N PHE A 145 3.04 5.98 18.00
CA PHE A 145 4.23 6.65 18.52
C PHE A 145 4.53 7.96 17.77
N TYR A 146 4.34 7.99 16.45
CA TYR A 146 4.49 9.21 15.67
C TYR A 146 3.47 10.28 16.07
N GLU A 147 2.20 9.91 16.25
CA GLU A 147 1.15 10.84 16.66
C GLU A 147 1.43 11.45 18.04
N ILE A 148 1.85 10.62 19.00
CA ILE A 148 2.17 11.09 20.37
C ILE A 148 3.39 12.01 20.34
N ILE A 149 4.48 11.61 19.69
CA ILE A 149 5.77 12.29 19.83
C ILE A 149 5.94 13.46 18.86
N LYS A 150 5.38 13.37 17.65
CA LYS A 150 5.62 14.35 16.58
C LYS A 150 4.40 15.23 16.29
N LEU A 151 3.18 14.70 16.44
CA LEU A 151 1.96 15.50 16.28
C LEU A 151 1.46 16.08 17.61
N GLY A 152 2.02 15.65 18.75
CA GLY A 152 1.62 16.13 20.07
C GLY A 152 0.21 15.71 20.46
N MET A 153 -0.32 14.64 19.86
CA MET A 153 -1.63 14.10 20.22
C MET A 153 -1.57 13.53 21.63
N PRO A 154 -2.55 13.84 22.52
CA PRO A 154 -2.56 13.30 23.86
C PRO A 154 -2.74 11.77 23.81
N SER A 155 -2.10 11.05 24.72
CA SER A 155 -2.03 9.58 24.70
C SER A 155 -3.41 8.91 24.72
N TYR A 156 -4.38 9.48 25.44
CA TYR A 156 -5.73 8.95 25.50
C TYR A 156 -6.50 9.10 24.18
N ALA A 157 -6.13 10.03 23.30
CA ALA A 157 -6.80 10.20 22.00
C ALA A 157 -6.30 9.17 20.98
N VAL A 158 -5.01 8.85 21.01
CA VAL A 158 -4.38 7.92 20.07
C VAL A 158 -4.86 6.48 20.25
N VAL A 159 -5.21 6.10 21.48
CA VAL A 159 -5.63 4.72 21.83
C VAL A 159 -7.13 4.48 21.58
N ASN A 160 -7.96 5.53 21.60
CA ASN A 160 -9.42 5.41 21.56
C ASN A 160 -10.06 5.50 20.16
N GLU A 161 -9.25 5.48 19.10
CA GLU A 161 -9.65 5.66 17.68
C GLU A 161 -9.15 4.53 16.77
#